data_AF-A0A3A8YWC7-F1
#
_entry.id   AF-A0A3A8YWC7-F1
#
_cell.length_a   1.000
_cell.length_b   1.000
_cell.length_c   1.000
_cell.angle_alpha   90.00
_cell.angle_beta   90.00
_cell.angle_gamma   90.00
#
_symmetry.space_group_name_H-M   'P 1'
#
loop_
_entity.id
_entity.type
_entity.pdbx_description
1 polymer ?
#
loop_
_entity_poly.entity_id
_entity_poly.type
_entity_poly.pdbx_seq_one_letter_code
_entity_poly.pdbx_strand_id
1 'polypeptide(L)'
;MTNPEETRRIKAMNLRYKKPIAKGLNLDDIRNSLWDISEACGDVQYYIDSDDETLLNALDGDEDDAYEFKMMFSTLSAECEQMQYDLGNEYIPEYFDLFFAAVNKGGEMLGFDTYEGDYYGLGSFESTYANEEAVKKIKVLTKDKMIETMQCCFRVYQAYIGLTYRYDCIKSAMDILRSENTSYLKMIKEIEELYENADGETEGFKYCWNGSTLKKLDRLLENVPQEAWIQ
;
A
#
# COMPACT_ATOMS: atom_id res chain seq x y z
N MET A 1 4.91 37.44 -31.88
CA MET A 1 5.47 37.81 -30.56
C MET A 1 4.93 36.82 -29.56
N THR A 2 5.78 36.00 -28.95
CA THR A 2 5.38 35.05 -27.91
C THR A 2 4.83 35.81 -26.71
N ASN A 3 3.71 35.37 -26.15
CA ASN A 3 3.09 36.01 -24.99
C ASN A 3 4.10 36.05 -23.81
N PRO A 4 4.26 37.17 -23.08
CA PRO A 4 5.12 37.25 -21.90
C PRO A 4 4.87 36.15 -20.86
N GLU A 5 3.62 35.74 -20.65
CA GLU A 5 3.27 34.65 -19.73
C GLU A 5 3.73 33.29 -20.25
N GLU A 6 3.47 33.01 -21.52
CA GLU A 6 3.93 31.79 -22.20
C GLU A 6 5.46 31.67 -22.15
N THR A 7 6.16 32.79 -22.30
CA THR A 7 7.62 32.84 -22.19
C THR A 7 8.12 32.52 -20.78
N ARG A 8 7.41 32.96 -19.73
CA ARG A 8 7.74 32.62 -18.33
C ARG A 8 7.53 31.13 -18.07
N ARG A 9 6.41 30.58 -18.54
CA ARG A 9 6.07 29.16 -18.39
C ARG A 9 7.11 28.25 -19.06
N ILE A 10 7.49 28.53 -20.31
CA ILE A 10 8.51 27.76 -21.03
C ILE A 10 9.87 27.83 -20.31
N LYS A 11 10.25 28.99 -19.76
CA LYS A 11 11.49 29.12 -18.99
C LYS A 11 11.47 28.28 -17.72
N ALA A 12 10.36 28.25 -16.99
CA ALA A 12 10.22 27.43 -15.79
C ALA A 12 10.32 25.94 -16.13
N MET A 13 9.63 25.50 -17.18
CA MET A 13 9.70 24.13 -17.70
C MET A 13 11.14 23.70 -18.03
N ASN A 14 11.86 24.53 -18.77
CA ASN A 14 13.26 24.26 -19.16
C ASN A 14 14.25 24.27 -17.98
N LEU A 15 13.83 24.68 -16.78
CA LEU A 15 14.68 24.74 -15.58
C LEU A 15 14.30 23.72 -14.52
N ARG A 16 13.28 22.87 -14.74
CA ARG A 16 12.79 21.89 -13.75
C ARG A 16 13.90 21.00 -13.19
N TYR A 17 14.82 20.56 -14.03
CA TYR A 17 15.96 19.72 -13.66
C TYR A 17 16.90 20.36 -12.61
N LYS A 18 16.83 21.68 -12.38
CA LYS A 18 17.69 22.40 -11.42
C LYS A 18 17.36 22.13 -9.96
N LYS A 19 16.14 21.68 -9.65
CA LYS A 19 15.74 21.23 -8.33
C LYS A 19 15.17 19.81 -8.48
N PRO A 20 16.06 18.82 -8.66
CA PRO A 20 15.65 17.46 -8.94
C PRO A 20 15.41 16.68 -7.65
N ILE A 21 14.47 15.75 -7.70
CA ILE A 21 14.21 14.76 -6.65
C ILE A 21 14.03 13.38 -7.30
N ALA A 22 14.39 12.32 -6.58
CA ALA A 22 14.10 10.95 -7.00
C ALA A 22 12.64 10.63 -6.70
N LYS A 23 11.90 10.12 -7.69
CA LYS A 23 10.51 9.71 -7.49
C LYS A 23 10.45 8.48 -6.58
N GLY A 24 9.58 8.49 -5.58
CA GLY A 24 9.41 7.43 -4.59
C GLY A 24 10.46 7.37 -3.49
N LEU A 25 11.52 8.20 -3.55
CA LEU A 25 12.64 8.22 -2.59
C LEU A 25 13.04 9.63 -2.16
N ASN A 26 12.06 10.55 -2.13
CA ASN A 26 12.19 11.87 -1.52
C ASN A 26 11.36 11.95 -0.24
N LEU A 27 11.59 12.98 0.59
CA LEU A 27 10.93 13.10 1.90
C LEU A 27 9.41 13.18 1.80
N ASP A 28 8.88 13.90 0.81
CA ASP A 28 7.44 14.08 0.67
C ASP A 28 6.79 12.74 0.29
N ASP A 29 7.36 11.99 -0.66
CA ASP A 29 6.88 10.66 -1.02
C ASP A 29 6.97 9.67 0.15
N ILE A 30 8.06 9.69 0.92
CA ILE A 30 8.21 8.84 2.11
C ILE A 30 7.13 9.17 3.15
N ARG A 31 6.91 10.46 3.43
CA ARG A 31 5.89 10.90 4.38
C ARG A 31 4.49 10.51 3.91
N ASN A 32 4.18 10.71 2.63
CA ASN A 32 2.87 10.32 2.09
C ASN A 32 2.67 8.81 2.21
N SER A 33 3.66 8.01 1.83
CA SER A 33 3.61 6.54 1.96
C SER A 33 3.40 6.08 3.40
N LEU A 34 4.08 6.70 4.37
CA LEU A 34 3.87 6.39 5.79
C LEU A 34 2.46 6.74 6.28
N TRP A 35 1.87 7.84 5.79
CA TRP A 35 0.46 8.18 6.05
C TRP A 35 -0.48 7.14 5.45
N ASP A 36 -0.28 6.79 4.17
CA ASP A 36 -1.10 5.83 3.45
C ASP A 36 -1.08 4.45 4.13
N ILE A 37 0.09 4.01 4.59
CA ILE A 37 0.23 2.75 5.37
C ILE A 37 -0.54 2.85 6.68
N SER A 38 -0.39 3.95 7.44
CA SER A 38 -1.08 4.10 8.73
C SER A 38 -2.60 4.16 8.56
N GLU A 39 -3.10 4.88 7.55
CA GLU A 39 -4.53 4.94 7.23
C GLU A 39 -5.06 3.56 6.86
N ALA A 40 -4.36 2.83 5.99
CA ALA A 40 -4.74 1.46 5.63
C ALA A 40 -4.72 0.51 6.84
N CYS A 41 -3.77 0.65 7.76
CA CYS A 41 -3.78 -0.10 9.02
C CYS A 41 -5.01 0.23 9.87
N GLY A 42 -5.40 1.51 9.96
CA GLY A 42 -6.58 1.96 10.68
C GLY A 42 -7.89 1.41 10.08
N ASP A 43 -8.00 1.41 8.76
CA ASP A 43 -9.15 0.82 8.04
C ASP A 43 -9.31 -0.67 8.35
N VAL A 44 -8.19 -1.40 8.39
CA VAL A 44 -8.17 -2.82 8.73
C VAL A 44 -8.59 -3.04 10.18
N GLN A 45 -8.06 -2.26 11.13
CA GLN A 45 -8.47 -2.34 12.52
C GLN A 45 -9.96 -2.09 12.70
N TYR A 46 -10.50 -1.06 12.03
CA TYR A 46 -11.93 -0.76 12.08
C TYR A 46 -12.78 -1.90 11.51
N TYR A 47 -12.33 -2.52 10.41
CA TYR A 47 -12.99 -3.67 9.83
C TYR A 47 -13.02 -4.86 10.80
N ILE A 48 -11.90 -5.16 11.44
CA ILE A 48 -11.78 -6.25 12.42
C ILE A 48 -12.68 -5.95 13.63
N ASP A 49 -12.58 -4.76 14.24
CA ASP A 49 -13.35 -4.37 15.42
C ASP A 49 -14.87 -4.36 15.22
N SER A 50 -15.33 -4.17 13.98
CA SER A 50 -16.76 -4.12 13.65
C SER A 50 -17.35 -5.49 13.31
N ASP A 51 -16.51 -6.48 12.99
CA ASP A 51 -16.89 -7.79 12.46
C ASP A 51 -15.87 -8.87 12.90
N ASP A 52 -15.61 -8.93 14.21
CA ASP A 52 -14.62 -9.84 14.83
C ASP A 52 -14.89 -11.31 14.46
N GLU A 53 -16.16 -11.69 14.29
CA GLU A 53 -16.56 -13.04 13.87
C GLU A 53 -15.97 -13.40 12.50
N THR A 54 -15.83 -12.44 11.57
CA THR A 54 -15.34 -12.73 10.22
C THR A 54 -13.82 -12.97 10.18
N LEU A 55 -13.02 -12.25 10.98
CA LEU A 55 -11.59 -12.54 11.09
C LEU A 55 -11.35 -13.84 11.85
N LEU A 56 -12.07 -14.06 12.96
CA LEU A 56 -11.96 -15.26 13.77
C LEU A 56 -12.34 -16.52 12.96
N ASN A 57 -13.42 -16.44 12.16
CA ASN A 57 -13.79 -17.51 11.23
C ASN A 57 -12.75 -17.72 10.13
N ALA A 58 -12.04 -16.67 9.69
CA ALA A 58 -10.94 -16.79 8.72
C ALA A 58 -9.77 -17.61 9.25
N LEU A 59 -9.62 -17.63 10.57
CA LEU A 59 -8.53 -18.26 11.29
C LEU A 59 -9.03 -19.49 12.06
N ASP A 60 -10.07 -20.15 11.54
CA ASP A 60 -10.62 -21.40 12.10
C ASP A 60 -11.01 -21.32 13.59
N GLY A 61 -11.39 -20.14 14.08
CA GLY A 61 -11.73 -19.92 15.48
C GLY A 61 -10.53 -19.71 16.41
N ASP A 62 -9.32 -19.53 15.87
CA ASP A 62 -8.12 -19.27 16.67
C ASP A 62 -8.06 -17.81 17.14
N GLU A 63 -8.45 -17.60 18.41
CA GLU A 63 -8.44 -16.28 19.05
C GLU A 63 -7.03 -15.70 19.21
N ASP A 64 -6.02 -16.54 19.41
CA ASP A 64 -4.63 -16.11 19.60
C ASP A 64 -4.08 -15.57 18.27
N ASP A 65 -4.26 -16.31 17.18
CA ASP A 65 -3.83 -15.89 15.83
C ASP A 65 -4.57 -14.60 15.39
N ALA A 66 -5.88 -14.50 15.66
CA ALA A 66 -6.67 -13.31 15.34
C ALA A 66 -6.16 -12.08 16.11
N TYR A 67 -5.86 -12.26 17.39
CA TYR A 67 -5.28 -11.20 18.23
C TYR A 67 -3.88 -10.79 17.75
N GLU A 68 -3.01 -11.76 17.45
CA GLU A 68 -1.67 -11.49 16.91
C GLU A 68 -1.76 -10.69 15.60
N PHE A 69 -2.63 -11.10 14.68
CA PHE A 69 -2.83 -10.42 13.40
C PHE A 69 -3.26 -8.96 13.58
N LYS A 70 -4.23 -8.70 14.48
CA LYS A 70 -4.65 -7.35 14.85
C LYS A 70 -3.52 -6.53 15.48
N MET A 71 -2.72 -7.15 16.33
CA MET A 71 -1.57 -6.51 16.95
C MET A 71 -0.48 -6.14 15.94
N MET A 72 -0.31 -6.92 14.87
CA MET A 72 0.64 -6.59 13.80
C MET A 72 0.29 -5.28 13.08
N PHE A 73 -0.98 -5.07 12.70
CA PHE A 73 -1.42 -3.79 12.10
C PHE A 73 -1.29 -2.62 13.06
N SER A 74 -1.64 -2.83 14.33
CA SER A 74 -1.53 -1.81 15.39
C SER A 74 -0.08 -1.36 15.61
N THR A 75 0.83 -2.33 15.67
CA THR A 75 2.26 -2.08 15.84
C THR A 75 2.82 -1.35 14.63
N LEU A 76 2.46 -1.78 13.42
CA LEU A 76 2.92 -1.15 12.19
C LEU A 76 2.45 0.30 12.06
N SER A 77 1.19 0.60 12.37
CA SER A 77 0.65 1.96 12.39
C SER A 77 1.41 2.85 13.38
N ALA A 78 1.63 2.37 14.61
CA ALA A 78 2.40 3.11 15.61
C ALA A 78 3.85 3.38 15.19
N GLU A 79 4.51 2.42 14.53
CA GLU A 79 5.88 2.61 14.02
C GLU A 79 5.93 3.57 12.82
N CYS A 80 4.91 3.57 11.96
CA CYS A 80 4.76 4.57 10.89
C CYS A 80 4.60 5.97 11.48
N GLU A 81 3.74 6.14 12.50
CA GLU A 81 3.58 7.41 13.22
C GLU A 81 4.87 7.87 13.91
N GLN A 82 5.59 6.93 14.55
CA GLN A 82 6.87 7.24 15.18
C GLN A 82 7.89 7.71 14.13
N MET A 83 7.98 7.03 12.98
CA MET A 83 8.88 7.47 11.91
C MET A 83 8.48 8.84 11.35
N GLN A 84 7.18 9.13 11.22
CA GLN A 84 6.71 10.47 10.82
C GLN A 84 7.15 11.54 11.81
N TYR A 85 7.00 11.26 13.10
CA TYR A 85 7.45 12.15 14.17
C TYR A 85 8.96 12.38 14.08
N ASP A 86 9.75 11.32 13.89
CA ASP A 86 11.21 11.42 13.80
C ASP A 86 11.64 12.22 12.57
N LEU A 87 10.99 12.02 11.42
CA LEU A 87 11.22 12.81 10.19
C LEU A 87 10.87 14.30 10.36
N GLY A 88 10.03 14.65 11.33
CA GLY A 88 9.65 16.02 11.65
C GLY A 88 10.50 16.68 12.74
N ASN A 89 11.08 15.89 13.66
CA ASN A 89 11.72 16.38 14.87
C ASN A 89 13.23 16.10 14.96
N GLU A 90 13.74 15.12 14.21
CA GLU A 90 15.17 14.83 14.14
C GLU A 90 15.85 15.55 12.97
N TYR A 91 17.19 15.59 13.02
CA TYR A 91 17.97 16.18 11.96
C TYR A 91 17.93 15.31 10.68
N ILE A 92 17.26 15.84 9.66
CA ILE A 92 17.34 15.36 8.29
C ILE A 92 18.27 16.27 7.49
N PRO A 93 19.30 15.74 6.80
CA PRO A 93 20.18 16.55 5.98
C PRO A 93 19.40 17.32 4.92
N GLU A 94 19.71 18.60 4.75
CA GLU A 94 19.19 19.44 3.65
C GLU A 94 19.41 18.79 2.26
N TYR A 95 20.43 17.96 2.14
CA TYR A 95 20.80 17.25 0.93
C TYR A 95 20.10 15.89 0.76
N PHE A 96 19.09 15.54 1.57
CA PHE A 96 18.43 14.23 1.50
C PHE A 96 17.86 13.94 0.10
N ASP A 97 16.96 14.79 -0.41
CA ASP A 97 16.34 14.56 -1.71
C ASP A 97 17.36 14.63 -2.85
N LEU A 98 18.35 15.52 -2.72
CA LEU A 98 19.46 15.65 -3.66
C LEU A 98 20.36 14.41 -3.65
N PHE A 99 20.56 13.78 -2.50
CA PHE A 99 21.36 12.56 -2.39
C PHE A 99 20.71 11.43 -3.19
N PHE A 100 19.41 11.19 -2.97
CA PHE A 100 18.68 10.17 -3.74
C PHE A 100 18.60 10.53 -5.23
N ALA A 101 18.42 11.80 -5.59
CA ALA A 101 18.50 12.23 -6.99
C ALA A 101 19.89 11.97 -7.61
N ALA A 102 20.97 12.13 -6.84
CA ALA A 102 22.34 11.90 -7.30
C ALA A 102 22.67 10.42 -7.50
N VAL A 103 22.17 9.52 -6.64
CA VAL A 103 22.41 8.08 -6.76
C VAL A 103 21.41 7.37 -7.67
N ASN A 104 20.24 7.97 -7.95
CA ASN A 104 19.19 7.42 -8.82
C ASN A 104 19.49 7.58 -10.32
N LYS A 105 20.71 7.23 -10.74
CA LYS A 105 21.14 7.38 -12.13
C LYS A 105 20.32 6.45 -13.06
N GLY A 106 19.59 7.05 -14.00
CA GLY A 106 18.75 6.32 -14.94
C GLY A 106 17.36 5.95 -14.41
N GLY A 107 17.04 6.32 -13.16
CA GLY A 107 15.70 6.15 -12.61
C GLY A 107 14.76 7.32 -12.93
N GLU A 108 13.51 7.18 -12.50
CA GLU A 108 12.51 8.23 -12.63
C GLU A 108 12.83 9.41 -11.70
N MET A 109 12.79 10.63 -12.25
CA MET A 109 13.06 11.86 -11.51
C MET A 109 11.93 12.85 -11.71
N LEU A 110 11.72 13.67 -10.69
CA LEU A 110 10.85 14.83 -10.76
C LEU A 110 11.70 16.11 -10.70
N GLY A 111 11.21 17.17 -11.34
CA GLY A 111 11.83 18.49 -11.31
C GLY A 111 10.83 19.56 -10.98
N PHE A 112 11.25 20.55 -10.19
CA PHE A 112 10.37 21.60 -9.70
C PHE A 112 10.08 22.66 -10.77
N ASP A 113 8.81 22.84 -11.08
CA ASP A 113 8.35 23.93 -11.93
C ASP A 113 8.06 25.17 -11.07
N THR A 114 8.87 26.21 -11.22
CA THR A 114 8.71 27.45 -10.44
C THR A 114 7.50 28.28 -10.84
N TYR A 115 6.90 28.04 -12.00
CA TYR A 115 5.70 28.73 -12.47
C TYR A 115 4.45 28.08 -11.88
N GLU A 116 4.37 26.75 -11.94
CA GLU A 116 3.23 25.98 -11.42
C GLU A 116 3.34 25.76 -9.89
N GLY A 117 4.55 25.83 -9.34
CA GLY A 117 4.81 25.65 -7.91
C GLY A 117 4.84 24.19 -7.45
N ASP A 118 5.05 23.24 -8.37
CA ASP A 118 4.95 21.81 -8.12
C ASP A 118 6.03 21.00 -8.86
N TYR A 119 6.19 19.74 -8.50
CA TYR A 119 7.10 18.79 -9.14
C TYR A 119 6.44 18.05 -10.30
N TYR A 120 7.16 17.96 -11.41
CA TYR A 120 6.70 17.23 -12.60
C TYR A 120 7.72 16.16 -13.01
N GLY A 121 7.22 15.07 -13.58
CA GLY A 121 8.04 14.03 -14.20
C GLY A 121 8.96 14.63 -15.27
N LEU A 122 10.22 14.20 -15.24
CA LEU A 122 11.23 14.59 -16.21
C LEU A 122 11.36 13.54 -17.32
N GLY A 123 11.54 14.00 -18.56
CA GLY A 123 11.89 13.11 -19.67
C GLY A 123 13.30 12.53 -19.51
N SER A 124 13.63 11.46 -20.23
CA SER A 124 14.94 10.77 -20.12
C SER A 124 16.16 11.71 -20.22
N PHE A 125 16.11 12.69 -21.14
CA PHE A 125 17.18 13.67 -21.31
C PHE A 125 17.27 14.66 -20.13
N GLU A 126 16.13 15.17 -19.65
CA GLU A 126 16.07 16.06 -18.49
C GLU A 126 16.49 15.36 -17.20
N SER A 127 16.10 14.09 -17.03
CA SER A 127 16.52 13.24 -15.93
C SER A 127 18.05 13.09 -15.90
N THR A 128 18.71 12.96 -17.06
CA THR A 128 20.17 12.93 -17.12
C THR A 128 20.79 14.21 -16.55
N TYR A 129 20.27 15.38 -16.96
CA TYR A 129 20.73 16.67 -16.44
C TYR A 129 20.39 16.89 -14.97
N ALA A 130 19.23 16.41 -14.52
CA ALA A 130 18.83 16.43 -13.12
C ALA A 130 19.82 15.64 -12.26
N ASN A 131 20.18 14.43 -12.67
CA ASN A 131 21.19 13.63 -11.98
C ASN A 131 22.56 14.33 -11.96
N GLU A 132 23.01 14.87 -13.10
CA GLU A 132 24.29 15.60 -13.16
C GLU A 132 24.30 16.83 -12.24
N GLU A 133 23.19 17.58 -12.19
CA GLU A 133 23.02 18.72 -11.29
C GLU A 133 23.03 18.31 -9.82
N ALA A 134 22.34 17.22 -9.47
CA ALA A 134 22.34 16.66 -8.12
C ALA A 134 23.76 16.21 -7.70
N VAL A 135 24.45 15.44 -8.55
CA VAL A 135 25.83 15.00 -8.32
C VAL A 135 26.76 16.19 -8.15
N LYS A 136 26.61 17.23 -8.98
CA LYS A 136 27.41 18.47 -8.85
C LYS A 136 27.21 19.11 -7.49
N LYS A 137 25.96 19.24 -7.01
CA LYS A 137 25.65 19.82 -5.69
C LYS A 137 26.20 18.97 -4.54
N ILE A 138 26.06 17.66 -4.61
CA ILE A 138 26.62 16.73 -3.61
C ILE A 138 28.15 16.80 -3.56
N LYS A 139 28.83 16.95 -4.71
CA LYS A 139 30.29 17.08 -4.80
C LYS A 139 30.87 18.35 -4.17
N VAL A 140 30.06 19.36 -3.87
CA VAL A 140 30.51 20.57 -3.15
C VAL A 140 30.78 20.26 -1.68
N LEU A 141 30.15 19.21 -1.13
CA LEU A 141 30.34 18.81 0.26
C LEU A 141 31.76 18.29 0.53
N THR A 142 32.23 18.50 1.76
CA THR A 142 33.43 17.83 2.25
C THR A 142 33.18 16.31 2.33
N LYS A 143 34.25 15.51 2.32
CA LYS A 143 34.14 14.05 2.45
C LYS A 143 33.40 13.65 3.71
N ASP A 144 33.69 14.31 4.84
CA ASP A 144 33.05 14.03 6.12
C ASP A 144 31.55 14.35 6.06
N LYS A 145 31.16 15.51 5.51
CA LYS A 145 29.74 15.88 5.41
C LYS A 145 28.99 15.00 4.41
N MET A 146 29.65 14.56 3.35
CA MET A 146 29.09 13.59 2.41
C MET A 146 28.81 12.25 3.09
N ILE A 147 29.76 11.73 3.87
CA ILE A 147 29.58 10.47 4.62
C ILE A 147 28.45 10.61 5.65
N GLU A 148 28.41 11.70 6.41
CA GLU A 148 27.34 11.97 7.38
C GLU A 148 25.96 12.02 6.70
N THR A 149 25.88 12.69 5.55
CA THR A 149 24.65 12.77 4.73
C THR A 149 24.24 11.37 4.28
N MET A 150 25.16 10.58 3.74
CA MET A 150 24.92 9.20 3.31
C MET A 150 24.40 8.32 4.45
N GLN A 151 25.05 8.37 5.62
CA GLN A 151 24.66 7.59 6.79
C GLN A 151 23.22 7.89 7.21
N CYS A 152 22.85 9.17 7.28
CA CYS A 152 21.48 9.55 7.62
C CYS A 152 20.48 9.11 6.52
N CYS A 153 20.80 9.35 5.25
CA CYS A 153 19.93 8.96 4.13
C CYS A 153 19.65 7.45 4.11
N PHE A 154 20.70 6.63 4.27
CA PHE A 154 20.53 5.17 4.31
C PHE A 154 19.77 4.68 5.53
N ARG A 155 19.98 5.29 6.70
CA ARG A 155 19.23 4.94 7.91
C ARG A 155 17.73 5.18 7.74
N VAL A 156 17.34 6.35 7.22
CA VAL A 156 15.94 6.67 6.92
C VAL A 156 15.38 5.70 5.89
N TYR A 157 16.11 5.47 4.79
CA TYR A 157 15.69 4.54 3.75
C TYR A 157 15.50 3.10 4.26
N GLN A 158 16.42 2.61 5.10
CA GLN A 158 16.33 1.27 5.69
C GLN A 158 15.10 1.12 6.59
N ALA A 159 14.83 2.12 7.43
CA ALA A 159 13.63 2.14 8.27
C ALA A 159 12.36 2.15 7.42
N TYR A 160 12.30 3.03 6.41
CA TYR A 160 11.16 3.16 5.51
C TYR A 160 10.87 1.87 4.73
N ILE A 161 11.88 1.25 4.12
CA ILE A 161 11.72 0.00 3.38
C ILE A 161 11.34 -1.15 4.31
N GLY A 162 11.85 -1.18 5.55
CA GLY A 162 11.47 -2.16 6.55
C GLY A 162 9.98 -2.07 6.94
N LEU A 163 9.43 -0.85 7.04
CA LEU A 163 8.00 -0.63 7.26
C LEU A 163 7.18 -1.05 6.05
N THR A 164 7.57 -0.60 4.85
CA THR A 164 6.86 -0.90 3.59
C THR A 164 6.81 -2.41 3.36
N TYR A 165 7.93 -3.12 3.55
CA TYR A 165 7.97 -4.57 3.39
C TYR A 165 7.05 -5.31 4.37
N ARG A 166 7.03 -4.89 5.65
CA ARG A 166 6.11 -5.49 6.64
C ARG A 166 4.66 -5.22 6.30
N TYR A 167 4.33 -4.00 5.85
CA TYR A 167 3.00 -3.68 5.36
C TYR A 167 2.59 -4.62 4.22
N ASP A 168 3.42 -4.76 3.19
CA ASP A 168 3.14 -5.63 2.04
C ASP A 168 2.92 -7.09 2.45
N CYS A 169 3.72 -7.60 3.39
CA CYS A 169 3.55 -8.96 3.92
C CYS A 169 2.22 -9.14 4.65
N ILE A 170 1.89 -8.26 5.59
CA ILE A 170 0.68 -8.37 6.40
C ILE A 170 -0.56 -8.16 5.53
N LYS A 171 -0.52 -7.17 4.63
CA LYS A 171 -1.60 -6.93 3.65
C LYS A 171 -1.85 -8.13 2.76
N SER A 172 -0.78 -8.73 2.23
CA SER A 172 -0.91 -9.94 1.40
C SER A 172 -1.56 -11.09 2.16
N ALA A 173 -1.18 -11.29 3.44
CA ALA A 173 -1.82 -12.29 4.29
C ALA A 173 -3.31 -11.99 4.51
N MET A 174 -3.66 -10.73 4.76
CA MET A 174 -5.06 -10.32 4.96
C MET A 174 -5.90 -10.52 3.68
N ASP A 175 -5.35 -10.16 2.52
CA ASP A 175 -6.04 -10.32 1.25
C ASP A 175 -6.33 -11.80 0.95
N ILE A 176 -5.40 -12.70 1.31
CA ILE A 176 -5.61 -14.15 1.24
C ILE A 176 -6.79 -14.57 2.14
N LEU A 177 -6.74 -14.22 3.43
CA LEU A 177 -7.80 -14.56 4.41
C LEU A 177 -9.17 -14.05 3.95
N ARG A 178 -9.24 -12.82 3.44
CA ARG A 178 -10.49 -12.25 2.90
C ARG A 178 -10.97 -12.99 1.66
N SER A 179 -10.07 -13.38 0.76
CA SER A 179 -10.42 -14.08 -0.48
C SER A 179 -11.00 -15.47 -0.22
N GLU A 180 -10.41 -16.20 0.72
CA GLU A 180 -10.88 -17.54 1.14
C GLU A 180 -12.26 -17.42 1.79
N ASN A 181 -12.43 -16.52 2.78
CA ASN A 181 -13.73 -16.32 3.42
C ASN A 181 -14.83 -15.81 2.49
N THR A 182 -14.50 -14.91 1.55
CA THR A 182 -15.49 -14.44 0.56
C THR A 182 -15.97 -15.59 -0.33
N SER A 183 -15.11 -16.57 -0.60
CA SER A 183 -15.49 -17.75 -1.39
C SER A 183 -16.42 -18.70 -0.61
N TYR A 184 -16.12 -18.95 0.67
CA TYR A 184 -16.97 -19.76 1.56
C TYR A 184 -18.32 -19.10 1.83
N LEU A 185 -18.35 -17.80 2.16
CA LEU A 185 -19.61 -17.07 2.39
C LEU A 185 -20.52 -17.04 1.15
N LYS A 186 -19.94 -16.98 -0.06
CA LYS A 186 -20.73 -17.11 -1.30
C LYS A 186 -21.33 -18.50 -1.45
N MET A 187 -20.56 -19.54 -1.12
CA MET A 187 -21.03 -20.92 -1.17
C MET A 187 -22.16 -21.16 -0.16
N ILE A 188 -22.03 -20.66 1.07
CA ILE A 188 -23.07 -20.77 2.11
C ILE A 188 -24.34 -20.06 1.67
N LYS A 189 -24.25 -18.81 1.18
CA LYS A 189 -25.42 -18.09 0.67
C LYS A 189 -26.11 -18.81 -0.50
N GLU A 190 -25.34 -19.40 -1.40
CA GLU A 190 -25.89 -20.20 -2.50
C GLU A 190 -26.60 -21.46 -1.97
N ILE A 191 -26.07 -22.10 -0.93
CA ILE A 191 -26.73 -23.23 -0.23
C ILE A 191 -28.03 -22.76 0.42
N GLU A 192 -28.02 -21.67 1.17
CA GLU A 192 -29.20 -21.11 1.85
C GLU A 192 -30.31 -20.76 0.85
N GLU A 193 -29.97 -20.05 -0.23
CA GLU A 193 -30.92 -19.69 -1.29
C GLU A 193 -31.49 -20.94 -1.97
N LEU A 194 -30.65 -21.93 -2.30
CA LEU A 194 -31.12 -23.18 -2.91
C LEU A 194 -31.96 -24.02 -1.95
N TYR A 195 -31.64 -24.00 -0.65
CA TYR A 195 -32.40 -24.67 0.40
C TYR A 195 -33.79 -24.06 0.55
N GLU A 196 -33.89 -22.73 0.70
CA GLU A 196 -35.19 -22.04 0.82
C GLU A 196 -36.07 -22.26 -0.42
N ASN A 197 -35.48 -22.19 -1.61
CA ASN A 197 -36.21 -22.46 -2.85
C ASN A 197 -36.67 -23.92 -2.93
N ALA A 198 -35.84 -24.88 -2.54
CA ALA A 198 -36.21 -26.29 -2.52
C ALA A 198 -37.30 -26.56 -1.46
N ASP A 199 -37.20 -25.97 -0.27
CA ASP A 199 -38.21 -26.07 0.79
C ASP A 199 -39.57 -25.55 0.32
N GLY A 200 -39.60 -24.40 -0.34
CA GLY A 200 -40.80 -23.80 -0.92
C GLY A 200 -41.40 -24.63 -2.07
N GLU A 201 -40.57 -25.12 -3.00
CA GLU A 201 -41.03 -25.95 -4.14
C GLU A 201 -41.56 -27.33 -3.72
N THR A 202 -41.08 -27.87 -2.59
CA THR A 202 -41.38 -29.24 -2.14
C THR A 202 -42.33 -29.31 -0.93
N GLU A 203 -42.89 -28.16 -0.52
CA GLU A 203 -43.71 -27.99 0.68
C GLU A 203 -43.06 -28.55 1.95
N GLY A 204 -41.84 -28.11 2.25
CA GLY A 204 -41.11 -28.62 3.40
C GLY A 204 -40.49 -29.99 3.15
N PHE A 205 -39.99 -30.24 1.95
CA PHE A 205 -39.40 -31.52 1.53
C PHE A 205 -40.36 -32.72 1.58
N LYS A 206 -41.67 -32.48 1.68
CA LYS A 206 -42.71 -33.51 1.67
C LYS A 206 -42.92 -34.12 0.29
N TYR A 207 -42.69 -33.33 -0.76
CA TYR A 207 -42.86 -33.73 -2.16
C TYR A 207 -41.55 -33.66 -2.93
N CYS A 208 -40.65 -34.59 -2.66
CA CYS A 208 -39.32 -34.72 -3.29
C CYS A 208 -39.35 -35.33 -4.70
N TRP A 209 -40.34 -34.96 -5.52
CA TRP A 209 -40.48 -35.45 -6.90
C TRP A 209 -39.63 -34.61 -7.86
N ASN A 210 -38.40 -35.05 -8.12
CA ASN A 210 -37.59 -34.70 -9.29
C ASN A 210 -37.46 -33.20 -9.63
N GLY A 211 -37.62 -32.31 -8.64
CA GLY A 211 -37.47 -30.86 -8.80
C GLY A 211 -36.06 -30.50 -9.23
N SER A 212 -35.93 -29.64 -10.25
CA SER A 212 -34.62 -29.21 -10.75
C SER A 212 -33.80 -28.46 -9.71
N THR A 213 -34.47 -27.79 -8.77
CA THR A 213 -33.86 -27.03 -7.68
C THR A 213 -33.30 -27.96 -6.60
N LEU A 214 -34.06 -28.99 -6.21
CA LEU A 214 -33.60 -30.03 -5.27
C LEU A 214 -32.33 -30.75 -5.77
N LYS A 215 -32.30 -31.13 -7.06
CA LYS A 215 -31.10 -31.74 -7.67
C LYS A 215 -29.88 -30.82 -7.71
N LYS A 216 -30.10 -29.51 -7.83
CA LYS A 216 -29.01 -28.53 -7.80
C LYS A 216 -28.47 -28.38 -6.39
N LEU A 217 -29.35 -28.33 -5.39
CA LEU A 217 -28.98 -28.34 -3.98
C LEU A 217 -28.16 -29.60 -3.64
N ASP A 218 -28.68 -30.80 -3.93
CA ASP A 218 -27.99 -32.07 -3.67
C ASP A 218 -26.59 -32.09 -4.31
N ARG A 219 -26.50 -31.71 -5.58
CA ARG A 219 -25.23 -31.65 -6.30
C ARG A 219 -24.27 -30.64 -5.68
N LEU A 220 -24.77 -29.49 -5.22
CA LEU A 220 -23.91 -28.48 -4.61
C LEU A 220 -23.36 -28.99 -3.27
N LEU A 221 -24.22 -29.57 -2.42
CA LEU A 221 -23.83 -30.19 -1.15
C LEU A 221 -22.81 -31.33 -1.33
N GLU A 222 -22.95 -32.16 -2.37
CA GLU A 222 -21.98 -33.21 -2.70
C GLU A 222 -20.59 -32.68 -3.11
N ASN A 223 -20.50 -31.44 -3.56
CA ASN A 223 -19.24 -30.81 -3.99
C ASN A 223 -18.66 -29.83 -2.95
N VAL A 224 -19.33 -29.64 -1.81
CA VAL A 224 -18.77 -28.85 -0.69
C VAL A 224 -17.57 -29.60 -0.10
N PRO A 225 -16.40 -28.94 0.07
CA PRO A 225 -15.23 -29.56 0.71
C PRO A 225 -15.56 -30.16 2.07
N GLN A 226 -14.95 -31.31 2.41
CA GLN A 226 -15.29 -32.04 3.63
C GLN A 226 -14.99 -31.22 4.89
N GLU A 227 -14.00 -30.34 4.81
CA GLU A 227 -13.56 -29.41 5.84
C GLU A 227 -14.68 -28.45 6.25
N ALA A 228 -15.53 -28.01 5.31
CA ALA A 228 -16.65 -27.10 5.57
C ALA A 228 -17.84 -27.76 6.30
N TRP A 229 -17.83 -29.08 6.48
CA TRP A 229 -18.87 -29.83 7.20
C TRP A 229 -18.50 -30.12 8.67
N ILE A 230 -17.24 -29.91 9.05
CA ILE A 230 -16.67 -30.36 10.34
C ILE A 230 -16.53 -29.19 11.33
N GLN A 231 -16.57 -27.95 10.86
CA GLN A 231 -16.73 -26.75 11.70
C GLN A 231 -18.16 -26.62 12.20
#